data_AF-A0A920NCS0-F1
#
_entry.id   AF-A0A920NCS0-F1
#
_cell.length_a   1.000
_cell.length_b   1.000
_cell.length_c   1.000
_cell.angle_alpha   90.00
_cell.angle_beta   90.00
_cell.angle_gamma   90.00
#
_symmetry.space_group_name_H-M   'P 1'
#
loop_
_entity.id
_entity.type
_entity.pdbx_description
1 polymer ?
#
loop_
_entity_poly.entity_id
_entity_poly.type
_entity_poly.pdbx_seq_one_letter_code
_entity_poly.pdbx_strand_id
1 'polypeptide(L)'
;MQPTVTPLDATLGARITDLDLSNMDEATWQVVEDAFHEYGALVFPGQHIEADAQVDFAKRFGNLETLNPEGKPTAVAISNKAEDGSVLKSDDFRYKTLRGNEGWHTDSSYMPLAAKASILSAQIVPPEGGETEVADMRAAYDELSPEMKNKISDLEAYHSYINLRQRWVTRSRQAPPTDTTLKERPAGP
;
A
#
# COMPACT_ATOMS: atom_id res chain seq x y z
N MET A 1 24.94 9.83 0.44
CA MET A 1 24.30 10.48 -0.73
C MET A 1 23.15 11.31 -0.16
N GLN A 2 22.88 12.53 -0.66
CA GLN A 2 21.74 13.30 -0.15
C GLN A 2 20.50 12.95 -0.99
N PRO A 3 19.41 12.44 -0.39
CA PRO A 3 18.19 12.14 -1.12
C PRO A 3 17.58 13.40 -1.73
N THR A 4 17.03 13.26 -2.93
CA THR A 4 16.26 14.33 -3.58
C THR A 4 14.78 14.06 -3.36
N VAL A 5 14.08 14.98 -2.69
CA VAL A 5 12.62 14.91 -2.47
C VAL A 5 11.91 15.83 -3.47
N THR A 6 11.04 15.26 -4.30
CA THR A 6 10.24 15.99 -5.30
C THR A 6 8.76 15.78 -5.02
N PRO A 7 8.01 16.82 -4.60
CA PRO A 7 6.56 16.72 -4.41
C PRO A 7 5.84 16.29 -5.70
N LEU A 8 4.77 15.53 -5.55
CA LEU A 8 3.84 15.26 -6.66
C LEU A 8 2.91 16.46 -6.86
N ASP A 9 2.30 16.57 -8.04
CA ASP A 9 1.29 17.58 -8.35
C ASP A 9 -0.07 17.20 -7.71
N ALA A 10 -0.10 17.14 -6.38
CA ALA A 10 -1.24 16.75 -5.56
C ALA A 10 -1.07 17.27 -4.12
N THR A 11 -2.12 17.17 -3.29
CA THR A 11 -2.08 17.57 -1.86
C THR A 11 -1.27 16.62 -0.98
N LEU A 12 -0.99 15.42 -1.47
CA LEU A 12 -0.14 14.41 -0.86
C LEU A 12 0.85 13.87 -1.88
N GLY A 13 1.90 13.21 -1.40
CA GLY A 13 2.81 12.45 -2.24
C GLY A 13 4.11 13.17 -2.54
N ALA A 14 5.22 12.45 -2.39
CA ALA A 14 6.52 12.86 -2.92
C ALA A 14 7.28 11.67 -3.53
N ARG A 15 8.06 11.96 -4.56
CA ARG A 15 9.05 11.06 -5.13
C ARG A 15 10.39 11.29 -4.46
N ILE A 16 11.05 10.24 -4.00
CA ILE A 16 12.41 10.34 -3.43
C ILE A 16 13.40 9.55 -4.27
N THR A 17 14.47 10.20 -4.74
CA THR A 17 15.58 9.60 -5.49
C THR A 17 16.91 9.78 -4.76
N ASP A 18 17.97 9.19 -5.30
CA ASP A 18 19.34 9.34 -4.79
C ASP A 18 19.55 8.73 -3.39
N LEU A 19 18.91 7.57 -3.16
CA LEU A 19 19.09 6.72 -1.98
C LEU A 19 18.99 5.23 -2.33
N ASP A 20 19.52 4.40 -1.43
CA ASP A 20 19.36 2.95 -1.40
C ASP A 20 18.52 2.55 -0.18
N LEU A 21 17.32 2.01 -0.40
CA LEU A 21 16.44 1.57 0.68
C LEU A 21 17.04 0.43 1.53
N SER A 22 17.95 -0.36 0.95
CA SER A 22 18.60 -1.48 1.63
C SER A 22 19.73 -1.04 2.54
N ASN A 23 20.28 0.17 2.31
CA ASN A 23 21.44 0.66 3.03
C ASN A 23 21.44 2.19 3.11
N MET A 24 20.87 2.72 4.19
CA MET A 24 20.84 4.15 4.48
C MET A 24 21.37 4.45 5.88
N ASP A 25 22.10 5.56 5.99
CA ASP A 25 22.51 6.12 7.26
C ASP A 25 21.35 6.87 7.94
N GLU A 26 21.56 7.27 9.19
CA GLU A 26 20.53 7.93 9.99
C GLU A 26 20.12 9.29 9.41
N ALA A 27 21.08 10.02 8.84
CA ALA A 27 20.81 11.32 8.21
C ALA A 27 19.89 11.16 6.99
N THR A 28 20.13 10.15 6.17
CA THR A 28 19.28 9.79 5.02
C THR A 28 17.89 9.35 5.48
N TRP A 29 17.83 8.53 6.54
CA TRP A 29 16.55 8.11 7.12
C TRP A 29 15.72 9.29 7.61
N GLN A 30 16.33 10.27 8.30
CA GLN A 30 15.59 11.44 8.78
C GLN A 30 14.92 12.21 7.64
N VAL A 31 15.59 12.34 6.48
CA VAL A 31 14.98 12.97 5.29
C VAL A 31 13.74 12.19 4.81
N VAL A 32 13.78 10.85 4.86
CA VAL A 32 12.66 9.99 4.49
C VAL A 32 11.52 10.10 5.50
N GLU A 33 11.83 10.10 6.80
CA GLU A 33 10.84 10.21 7.87
C GLU A 33 10.13 11.58 7.84
N ASP A 34 10.89 12.67 7.68
CA ASP A 34 10.35 14.03 7.58
C ASP A 34 9.46 14.16 6.34
N ALA A 35 9.90 13.60 5.20
CA ALA A 35 9.09 13.56 3.99
C ALA A 35 7.81 12.73 4.18
N PHE A 36 7.86 11.62 4.93
CA PHE A 36 6.66 10.82 5.21
C PHE A 36 5.64 11.61 6.03
N HIS A 37 6.09 12.34 7.06
CA HIS A 37 5.20 13.18 7.87
C HIS A 37 4.59 14.35 7.08
N GLU A 38 5.35 14.97 6.18
CA GLU A 38 4.88 16.07 5.34
C GLU A 38 3.90 15.57 4.25
N TYR A 39 4.36 14.61 3.43
CA TYR A 39 3.67 14.25 2.19
C TYR A 39 2.71 13.06 2.33
N GLY A 40 2.75 12.30 3.43
CA GLY A 40 1.83 11.18 3.71
C GLY A 40 1.98 9.93 2.83
N ALA A 41 2.46 10.06 1.60
CA ALA A 41 2.77 8.97 0.68
C ALA A 41 4.10 9.22 -0.02
N LEU A 42 4.95 8.19 -0.13
CA LEU A 42 6.28 8.30 -0.73
C LEU A 42 6.46 7.26 -1.85
N VAL A 43 7.04 7.69 -2.97
CA VAL A 43 7.37 6.83 -4.11
C VAL A 43 8.87 6.77 -4.28
N PHE A 44 9.43 5.56 -4.23
CA PHE A 44 10.86 5.30 -4.40
C PHE A 44 11.11 4.56 -5.71
N PRO A 45 11.33 5.26 -6.83
CA PRO A 45 11.59 4.62 -8.12
C PRO A 45 12.96 3.92 -8.14
N GLY A 46 13.08 2.86 -8.95
CA GLY A 46 14.35 2.16 -9.19
C GLY A 46 14.84 1.31 -8.01
N GLN A 47 13.98 1.01 -7.04
CA GLN A 47 14.34 0.18 -5.90
C GLN A 47 14.05 -1.30 -6.21
N HIS A 48 15.08 -2.14 -6.08
CA HIS A 48 15.01 -3.58 -6.31
C HIS A 48 15.35 -4.33 -5.02
N ILE A 49 14.54 -4.10 -3.98
CA ILE A 49 14.77 -4.68 -2.66
C ILE A 49 14.17 -6.08 -2.55
N GLU A 50 14.92 -6.96 -1.90
CA GLU A 50 14.45 -8.29 -1.50
C GLU A 50 13.58 -8.20 -0.23
N ALA A 51 12.88 -9.29 0.10
CA ALA A 51 11.93 -9.34 1.22
C ALA A 51 12.55 -8.92 2.56
N ASP A 52 13.77 -9.36 2.86
CA ASP A 52 14.46 -9.02 4.12
C ASP A 52 14.80 -7.52 4.19
N ALA A 53 15.26 -6.94 3.09
CA ALA A 53 15.54 -5.50 3.01
C ALA A 53 14.26 -4.67 3.12
N GLN A 54 13.14 -5.12 2.56
CA GLN A 54 11.83 -4.50 2.74
C GLN A 54 11.38 -4.55 4.21
N VAL A 55 11.59 -5.69 4.89
CA VAL A 55 11.30 -5.85 6.32
C VAL A 55 12.17 -4.91 7.16
N ASP A 56 13.46 -4.80 6.86
CA ASP A 56 14.37 -3.93 7.61
C ASP A 56 14.10 -2.45 7.38
N PHE A 57 13.75 -2.04 6.15
CA PHE A 57 13.25 -0.70 5.88
C PHE A 57 11.95 -0.41 6.64
N ALA A 58 11.02 -1.37 6.67
CA ALA A 58 9.75 -1.20 7.36
C ALA A 58 9.89 -1.03 8.89
N LYS A 59 10.87 -1.71 9.51
CA LYS A 59 11.16 -1.55 10.94
C LYS A 59 11.57 -0.12 11.32
N ARG A 60 12.07 0.68 10.38
CA ARG A 60 12.40 2.08 10.66
C ARG A 60 11.16 2.92 11.00
N PHE A 61 9.99 2.55 10.49
CA PHE A 61 8.73 3.24 10.81
C PHE A 61 8.12 2.83 12.16
N GLY A 62 8.55 1.69 12.72
CA GLY A 62 8.08 1.17 14.01
C GLY A 62 8.01 -0.37 14.05
N ASN A 63 7.24 -0.89 15.00
CA ASN A 63 7.01 -2.33 15.13
C ASN A 63 6.17 -2.85 13.95
N LEU A 64 6.52 -4.04 13.45
CA LEU A 64 5.80 -4.67 12.35
C LEU A 64 4.54 -5.37 12.84
N GLU A 65 3.45 -5.20 12.10
CA GLU A 65 2.25 -6.00 12.27
C GLU A 65 2.52 -7.42 11.73
N THR A 66 2.39 -8.42 12.60
CA THR A 66 2.63 -9.81 12.22
C THR A 66 1.31 -10.50 11.90
N LEU A 67 1.05 -10.66 10.61
CA LEU A 67 -0.20 -11.25 10.08
C LEU A 67 -0.10 -12.74 9.76
N ASN A 68 1.05 -13.37 9.98
CA ASN A 68 1.26 -14.79 9.68
C ASN A 68 1.12 -15.68 10.94
N PRO A 69 0.75 -16.97 10.76
CA PRO A 69 0.67 -17.92 11.87
C PRO A 69 1.98 -18.13 12.62
N GLU A 70 3.11 -17.94 11.94
CA GLU A 70 4.46 -18.20 12.49
C GLU A 70 4.95 -17.11 13.45
N GLY A 71 4.26 -15.97 13.55
CA GLY A 71 4.65 -14.88 14.44
C GLY A 71 5.95 -14.18 14.01
N LYS A 72 6.38 -14.32 12.75
CA LYS A 72 7.64 -13.74 12.25
C LYS A 72 7.39 -12.54 11.35
N PRO A 73 8.14 -11.43 11.49
CA PRO A 73 8.04 -10.33 10.54
C PRO A 73 8.50 -10.79 9.16
N THR A 74 7.59 -10.72 8.18
CA THR A 74 7.88 -11.09 6.79
C THR A 74 7.10 -10.19 5.85
N ALA A 75 7.68 -9.91 4.68
CA ALA A 75 6.93 -9.30 3.59
C ALA A 75 5.88 -10.30 3.08
N VAL A 76 4.61 -9.91 3.11
CA VAL A 76 3.51 -10.74 2.61
C VAL A 76 3.31 -10.46 1.12
N ALA A 77 3.33 -11.51 0.30
CA ALA A 77 3.10 -11.37 -1.13
C ALA A 77 1.63 -11.06 -1.44
N ILE A 78 1.37 -9.90 -2.03
CA ILE A 78 0.09 -9.56 -2.65
C ILE A 78 0.22 -9.89 -4.15
N SER A 79 -0.26 -11.06 -4.55
CA SER A 79 -0.03 -11.59 -5.90
C SER A 79 -1.27 -12.28 -6.48
N ASN A 80 -1.55 -12.00 -7.75
CA ASN A 80 -2.55 -12.71 -8.54
C ASN A 80 -2.01 -13.97 -9.22
N LYS A 81 -0.79 -14.43 -8.87
CA LYS A 81 -0.22 -15.68 -9.38
C LYS A 81 -0.49 -16.84 -8.41
N ALA A 82 -0.80 -18.00 -8.99
CA ALA A 82 -0.82 -19.29 -8.30
C ALA A 82 0.61 -19.81 -8.09
N GLU A 83 0.75 -20.87 -7.29
CA GLU A 83 2.05 -21.50 -6.98
C GLU A 83 2.73 -22.10 -8.22
N ASP A 84 1.95 -22.53 -9.21
CA ASP A 84 2.43 -23.02 -10.50
C ASP A 84 2.81 -21.88 -11.49
N GLY A 85 2.69 -20.62 -11.06
CA GLY A 85 3.00 -19.44 -11.84
C GLY A 85 1.87 -18.97 -12.77
N SER A 86 0.75 -19.69 -12.86
CA SER A 86 -0.43 -19.26 -13.61
C SER A 86 -1.17 -18.11 -12.91
N VAL A 87 -2.06 -17.42 -13.63
CA VAL A 87 -2.90 -16.36 -13.04
C VAL A 87 -4.10 -17.00 -12.33
N LEU A 88 -4.40 -16.53 -11.12
CA LEU A 88 -5.55 -16.99 -10.34
C LEU A 88 -6.85 -16.77 -11.12
N LYS A 89 -7.74 -17.76 -11.07
CA LYS A 89 -9.06 -17.70 -11.71
C LYS A 89 -10.05 -16.95 -10.83
N SER A 90 -11.12 -16.42 -11.44
CA SER A 90 -12.13 -15.61 -10.74
C SER A 90 -12.88 -16.36 -9.64
N ASP A 91 -12.94 -17.69 -9.72
CA ASP A 91 -13.56 -18.55 -8.73
C ASP A 91 -12.64 -18.89 -7.54
N ASP A 92 -11.33 -18.64 -7.67
CA ASP A 92 -10.33 -18.84 -6.63
C ASP A 92 -10.62 -17.96 -5.41
N PHE A 93 -10.50 -18.54 -4.21
CA PHE A 93 -10.74 -17.85 -2.96
C PHE A 93 -9.75 -16.69 -2.73
N ARG A 94 -8.47 -16.86 -3.10
CA ARG A 94 -7.43 -15.84 -3.01
C ARG A 94 -7.73 -14.71 -3.99
N TYR A 95 -8.17 -15.02 -5.21
CA TYR A 95 -8.62 -14.00 -6.17
C TYR A 95 -9.74 -13.14 -5.59
N LYS A 96 -10.82 -13.77 -5.11
CA LYS A 96 -11.96 -13.06 -4.49
C LYS A 96 -11.55 -12.22 -3.29
N THR A 97 -10.56 -12.68 -2.53
CA THR A 97 -9.99 -11.91 -1.42
C THR A 97 -9.25 -10.66 -1.90
N LEU A 98 -8.39 -10.79 -2.90
CA LEU A 98 -7.60 -9.67 -3.43
C LEU A 98 -8.47 -8.56 -4.04
N ARG A 99 -9.62 -8.92 -4.63
CA ARG A 99 -10.62 -7.96 -5.11
C ARG A 99 -11.13 -7.00 -4.02
N GLY A 100 -11.01 -7.36 -2.74
CA GLY A 100 -11.36 -6.47 -1.63
C GLY A 100 -10.48 -5.22 -1.55
N ASN A 101 -9.27 -5.27 -2.11
CA ASN A 101 -8.31 -4.15 -2.10
C ASN A 101 -8.62 -3.09 -3.16
N GLU A 102 -9.56 -3.34 -4.07
CA GLU A 102 -9.93 -2.38 -5.12
C GLU A 102 -10.85 -1.26 -4.61
N GLY A 103 -11.39 -1.39 -3.40
CA GLY A 103 -12.14 -0.34 -2.74
C GLY A 103 -11.26 0.62 -1.95
N TRP A 104 -11.70 1.87 -1.80
CA TRP A 104 -11.09 2.80 -0.84
C TRP A 104 -11.12 2.21 0.58
N HIS A 105 -9.95 2.15 1.22
CA HIS A 105 -9.78 1.63 2.58
C HIS A 105 -8.57 2.26 3.26
N THR A 106 -8.50 2.07 4.59
CA THR A 106 -7.31 2.30 5.40
C THR A 106 -6.91 0.97 6.01
N ASP A 107 -5.66 0.56 5.76
CA ASP A 107 -5.11 -0.72 6.23
C ASP A 107 -5.24 -0.86 7.74
N SER A 108 -5.63 -2.07 8.18
CA SER A 108 -5.80 -2.44 9.58
C SER A 108 -6.67 -1.50 10.42
N SER A 109 -7.56 -0.70 9.82
CA SER A 109 -8.48 0.18 10.57
C SER A 109 -9.50 -0.57 11.43
N TYR A 110 -9.63 -1.88 11.23
CA TYR A 110 -10.43 -2.78 12.07
C TYR A 110 -9.67 -3.31 13.29
N MET A 111 -8.36 -3.04 13.40
CA MET A 111 -7.55 -3.43 14.55
C MET A 111 -7.68 -2.38 15.66
N PRO A 112 -7.48 -2.74 16.95
CA PRO A 112 -7.49 -1.78 18.04
C PRO A 112 -6.46 -0.65 17.88
N LEU A 113 -5.35 -0.95 17.21
CA LEU A 113 -4.34 0.03 16.78
C LEU A 113 -4.15 -0.16 15.27
N ALA A 114 -4.52 0.86 14.50
CA ALA A 114 -4.36 0.85 13.04
C ALA A 114 -2.88 0.90 12.63
N ALA A 115 -2.59 0.42 11.43
CA ALA A 115 -1.24 0.48 10.88
C ALA A 115 -0.82 1.94 10.66
N LYS A 116 0.42 2.29 11.05
CA LYS A 116 0.99 3.62 10.82
C LYS A 116 1.36 3.84 9.35
N ALA A 117 1.95 2.83 8.72
CA ALA A 117 2.45 2.88 7.35
C ALA A 117 2.37 1.49 6.71
N SER A 118 2.12 1.47 5.41
CA SER A 118 2.18 0.28 4.56
C SER A 118 3.30 0.45 3.55
N ILE A 119 4.09 -0.60 3.35
CA ILE A 119 5.21 -0.60 2.39
C ILE A 119 4.94 -1.66 1.33
N LEU A 120 4.76 -1.21 0.09
CA LEU A 120 4.50 -2.04 -1.07
C LEU A 120 5.69 -1.97 -2.04
N SER A 121 6.25 -3.13 -2.37
CA SER A 121 7.31 -3.27 -3.38
C SER A 121 6.75 -3.97 -4.61
N ALA A 122 6.86 -3.31 -5.77
CA ALA A 122 6.37 -3.83 -7.03
C ALA A 122 7.36 -4.86 -7.62
N GLN A 123 7.02 -6.14 -7.53
CA GLN A 123 7.88 -7.24 -8.01
C GLN A 123 7.64 -7.58 -9.49
N ILE A 124 6.35 -7.66 -9.88
CA ILE A 124 5.91 -7.89 -11.26
C ILE A 124 4.76 -6.91 -11.51
N VAL A 125 4.91 -6.06 -12.52
CA VAL A 125 3.92 -5.02 -12.87
C VAL A 125 3.18 -5.46 -14.13
N PRO A 126 1.84 -5.42 -14.18
CA PRO A 126 1.10 -5.72 -15.39
C PRO A 126 1.42 -4.70 -16.50
N PRO A 127 1.29 -5.06 -17.78
CA PRO A 127 1.55 -4.12 -18.89
C PRO A 127 0.54 -2.96 -18.95
N GLU A 128 -0.65 -3.15 -18.37
CA GLU A 128 -1.73 -2.17 -18.30
C GLU A 128 -2.55 -2.37 -17.01
N GLY A 129 -3.11 -1.27 -16.49
CA GLY A 129 -3.88 -1.27 -15.26
C GLY A 129 -3.05 -1.56 -14.01
N GLY A 130 -3.73 -1.81 -12.89
CA GLY A 130 -3.09 -2.16 -11.62
C GLY A 130 -2.47 -0.95 -10.90
N GLU A 131 -2.88 0.26 -11.27
CA GLU A 131 -2.53 1.48 -10.56
C GLU A 131 -3.01 1.39 -9.10
N THR A 132 -2.24 1.98 -8.20
CA THR A 132 -2.63 2.17 -6.81
C THR A 132 -2.95 3.64 -6.61
N GLU A 133 -4.18 3.93 -6.20
CA GLU A 133 -4.62 5.29 -5.88
C GLU A 133 -4.51 5.53 -4.36
N VAL A 134 -4.12 6.74 -3.99
CA VAL A 134 -4.06 7.22 -2.60
C VAL A 134 -4.78 8.56 -2.51
N ALA A 135 -5.42 8.85 -1.38
CA ALA A 135 -6.19 10.06 -1.18
C ALA A 135 -5.80 10.75 0.13
N ASP A 136 -5.65 12.08 0.11
CA ASP A 136 -5.31 12.86 1.29
C ASP A 136 -6.56 13.12 2.15
N MET A 137 -6.69 12.37 3.23
CA MET A 137 -7.81 12.56 4.17
C MET A 137 -7.68 13.84 5.01
N ARG A 138 -6.49 14.43 5.11
CA ARG A 138 -6.27 15.73 5.78
C ARG A 138 -6.88 16.83 4.91
N ALA A 139 -6.50 16.89 3.63
CA ALA A 139 -7.04 17.84 2.68
C ALA A 139 -8.57 17.66 2.52
N ALA A 140 -9.04 16.42 2.43
CA ALA A 140 -10.48 16.13 2.36
C ALA A 140 -11.24 16.64 3.60
N TYR A 141 -10.67 16.49 4.81
CA TYR A 141 -11.25 17.04 6.03
C TYR A 141 -11.24 18.58 6.00
N ASP A 142 -10.14 19.19 5.56
CA ASP A 142 -9.99 20.64 5.51
C ASP A 142 -11.00 21.33 4.58
N GLU A 143 -11.35 20.69 3.47
CA GLU A 143 -12.37 21.16 2.52
C GLU A 143 -13.81 21.05 3.04
N LEU A 144 -14.07 20.30 4.13
CA LEU A 144 -15.41 20.20 4.71
C LEU A 144 -15.91 21.57 5.21
N SER A 145 -17.21 21.82 5.04
CA SER A 145 -17.84 23.00 5.62
C SER A 145 -17.73 23.00 7.15
N PRO A 146 -17.72 24.17 7.81
CA PRO A 146 -17.71 24.23 9.28
C PRO A 146 -18.85 23.44 9.92
N GLU A 147 -20.04 23.45 9.29
CA GLU A 147 -21.20 22.69 9.77
C GLU A 147 -20.94 21.18 9.72
N MET A 148 -20.29 20.68 8.66
CA MET A 148 -19.95 19.26 8.57
C MET A 148 -18.85 18.88 9.56
N LYS A 149 -17.80 19.69 9.69
CA LYS A 149 -16.74 19.48 10.70
C LYS A 149 -17.33 19.37 12.11
N ASN A 150 -18.23 20.29 12.47
CA ASN A 150 -18.95 20.26 13.74
C ASN A 150 -19.85 19.04 13.90
N LYS A 151 -20.49 18.59 12.81
CA LYS A 151 -21.37 17.41 12.83
C LYS A 151 -20.61 16.11 13.10
N ILE A 152 -19.37 16.00 12.61
CA ILE A 152 -18.60 14.75 12.66
C ILE A 152 -17.53 14.71 13.75
N SER A 153 -17.27 15.83 14.46
CA SER A 153 -16.16 15.95 15.41
C SER A 153 -16.18 14.91 16.53
N ASP A 154 -17.38 14.52 16.96
CA ASP A 154 -17.58 13.60 18.10
C ASP A 154 -18.12 12.24 17.66
N LEU A 155 -18.13 11.95 16.35
CA LEU A 155 -18.60 10.68 15.83
C LEU A 155 -17.50 9.62 15.82
N GLU A 156 -17.89 8.41 16.18
CA GLU A 156 -17.04 7.23 16.10
C GLU A 156 -17.55 6.29 14.98
N ALA A 157 -16.61 5.62 14.31
CA ALA A 157 -16.93 4.63 13.29
C ALA A 157 -16.55 3.23 13.78
N TYR A 158 -17.42 2.24 13.51
CA TYR A 158 -17.12 0.84 13.77
C TYR A 158 -16.53 0.18 12.52
N HIS A 159 -15.30 -0.27 12.62
CA HIS A 159 -14.57 -0.93 11.53
C HIS A 159 -14.52 -2.44 11.77
N SER A 160 -14.94 -3.24 10.77
CA SER A 160 -14.94 -4.70 10.87
C SER A 160 -14.44 -5.32 9.58
N TYR A 161 -13.42 -6.17 9.72
CA TYR A 161 -12.81 -6.92 8.63
C TYR A 161 -13.83 -7.77 7.85
N ILE A 162 -14.75 -8.43 8.56
CA ILE A 162 -15.78 -9.28 7.93
C ILE A 162 -16.73 -8.43 7.08
N ASN A 163 -17.17 -7.28 7.58
CA ASN A 163 -18.08 -6.40 6.85
C ASN A 163 -17.42 -5.76 5.63
N LEU A 164 -16.14 -5.38 5.75
CA LEU A 164 -15.33 -4.91 4.62
C LEU A 164 -15.24 -5.99 3.54
N ARG A 165 -14.98 -7.25 3.91
CA ARG A 165 -14.86 -8.36 2.95
C ARG A 165 -16.19 -8.81 2.34
N GLN A 166 -17.26 -8.89 3.13
CA GLN A 166 -18.56 -9.37 2.63
C GLN A 166 -19.18 -8.42 1.59
N ARG A 167 -18.95 -7.10 1.71
CA ARG A 167 -19.39 -6.12 0.70
C ARG A 167 -18.83 -6.43 -0.70
N TRP A 168 -17.61 -6.95 -0.80
CA TRP A 168 -16.95 -7.26 -2.08
C TRP A 168 -17.27 -8.65 -2.62
N VAL A 169 -17.35 -9.66 -1.76
CA VAL A 169 -17.80 -11.03 -2.17
C VAL A 169 -19.21 -10.99 -2.76
N THR A 170 -20.06 -10.08 -2.31
CA THR A 170 -21.44 -9.95 -2.80
C THR A 170 -21.52 -9.13 -4.11
N ARG A 171 -20.59 -8.17 -4.32
CA ARG A 171 -20.52 -7.34 -5.55
C ARG A 171 -19.77 -8.00 -6.71
N SER A 172 -18.88 -8.97 -6.46
CA SER A 172 -18.06 -9.64 -7.47
C SER A 172 -18.82 -10.64 -8.39
N ARG A 173 -20.14 -10.49 -8.56
CA ARG A 173 -20.94 -11.29 -9.50
C ARG A 173 -20.87 -10.79 -10.96
N GLN A 174 -20.12 -9.73 -11.23
CA GLN A 174 -19.81 -9.28 -12.59
C GLN A 174 -18.37 -9.69 -12.94
N ALA A 175 -18.23 -10.43 -14.03
CA ALA A 175 -16.95 -11.01 -14.47
C ALA A 175 -16.02 -9.93 -15.06
N PRO A 176 -14.71 -9.93 -14.74
CA PRO A 176 -13.75 -9.06 -15.38
C PRO A 176 -13.20 -9.64 -16.71
N PRO A 177 -12.59 -8.81 -17.58
CA PRO A 177 -12.07 -9.24 -18.86
C PRO A 177 -10.82 -10.12 -18.72
N THR A 178 -10.69 -11.06 -19.65
CA THR A 178 -9.56 -11.99 -19.78
C THR A 178 -8.55 -11.42 -20.76
N ASP A 179 -7.35 -11.04 -20.31
CA ASP A 179 -6.20 -11.01 -21.22
C ASP A 179 -4.91 -11.52 -20.55
N THR A 180 -4.22 -12.37 -21.31
CA THR A 180 -3.08 -13.18 -20.91
C THR A 180 -1.83 -12.63 -21.57
N THR A 181 -1.20 -11.62 -20.97
CA THR A 181 0.17 -11.21 -21.34
C THR A 181 0.91 -10.57 -20.16
N LEU A 182 1.29 -11.38 -19.16
CA LEU A 182 2.29 -10.94 -18.19
C LEU A 182 3.67 -10.97 -18.88
N LYS A 183 4.33 -9.81 -18.99
CA LYS A 183 5.72 -9.71 -19.43
C LYS A 183 6.63 -9.70 -18.21
N GLU A 184 7.71 -10.48 -18.27
CA GLU A 184 8.76 -10.46 -17.24
C GLU A 184 9.47 -9.10 -17.20
N ARG A 185 9.98 -8.76 -16.02
CA ARG A 185 10.71 -7.52 -15.71
C ARG A 185 11.80 -7.27 -16.76
N PRO A 186 11.80 -6.14 -17.48
CA PRO A 186 12.97 -5.76 -18.26
C PRO A 186 14.14 -5.51 -17.30
N ALA A 187 15.29 -6.11 -17.59
CA ALA A 187 16.53 -5.79 -16.91
C ALA A 187 17.08 -4.47 -17.47
N GLY A 188 17.26 -3.46 -16.61
CA GLY A 188 18.21 -2.37 -16.83
C GLY A 188 17.81 -1.01 -16.26
N PRO A 189 18.73 -0.04 -16.24
CA PRO A 189 20.18 -0.14 -16.49
C PRO A 189 20.99 -0.57 -15.25
#